data_AF-A0A847FHQ9-F1
#
_entry.id   AF-A0A847FHQ9-F1
#
_cell.length_a   1.000
_cell.length_b   1.000
_cell.length_c   1.000
_cell.angle_alpha   90.00
_cell.angle_beta   90.00
_cell.angle_gamma   90.00
#
_symmetry.space_group_name_H-M   'P 1'
#
loop_
_entity.id
_entity.type
_entity.pdbx_description
1 polymer ?
#
loop_
_entity_poly.entity_id
_entity_poly.type
_entity_poly.pdbx_seq_one_letter_code
_entity_poly.pdbx_strand_id
1 'polypeptide(L)'
;MSQLIHRQLSYAVRGVLLDVYNKLGPGLPEDYYRDAVALGLEARGMRCEAEKPFEVYYEGEQVGLYYVDLWVEEGKLLLELKVAPAIEPIHKAQALSYLKVTDADLALVANFGGPSAEIERLPNFLRDRRPEFVWERRPAPTDLLHAELVGRIQEVCHRVHWVLGPGFLHHVYRRASMIELRRAGLDYEYVKRLPVEYLGHLLGYRDTRLILVEGKVGLATFALRSTDAALEGRLKSILRCLQLALGLMANFYGKRPSIIPTRVQAG
;
A
#
# COMPACT_ATOMS: atom_id res chain seq x y z
N MET A 1 -2.17 13.92 -33.05
CA MET A 1 -2.44 14.56 -31.75
C MET A 1 -3.11 13.52 -30.86
N SER A 2 -2.50 13.11 -29.75
CA SER A 2 -3.13 12.15 -28.83
C SER A 2 -4.37 12.78 -28.20
N GLN A 3 -5.53 12.13 -28.32
CA GLN A 3 -6.74 12.58 -27.64
C GLN A 3 -6.57 12.39 -26.13
N LEU A 4 -6.74 13.46 -25.37
CA LEU A 4 -6.82 13.41 -23.92
C LEU A 4 -8.17 12.82 -23.51
N ILE A 5 -8.17 11.64 -22.88
CA ILE A 5 -9.35 11.03 -22.23
C ILE A 5 -10.02 12.11 -21.36
N HIS A 6 -11.34 12.29 -21.40
CA HIS A 6 -12.10 13.25 -20.56
C HIS A 6 -11.52 14.68 -20.45
N ARG A 7 -11.04 15.26 -21.56
CA ARG A 7 -10.37 16.58 -21.57
C ARG A 7 -11.17 17.69 -20.86
N GLN A 8 -12.45 17.84 -21.20
CA GLN A 8 -13.30 18.92 -20.65
C GLN A 8 -13.52 18.76 -19.13
N LEU A 9 -13.94 17.57 -18.69
CA LEU A 9 -14.11 17.23 -17.27
C LEU A 9 -12.83 17.52 -16.50
N SER A 10 -11.69 17.16 -17.07
CA SER A 10 -10.40 17.31 -16.40
C SER A 10 -9.99 18.77 -16.23
N TYR A 11 -10.30 19.64 -17.18
CA TYR A 11 -10.08 21.08 -17.00
C TYR A 11 -11.04 21.68 -15.98
N ALA A 12 -12.31 21.25 -15.97
CA ALA A 12 -13.29 21.70 -14.99
C ALA A 12 -12.86 21.34 -13.57
N VAL A 13 -12.49 20.09 -13.33
CA VAL A 13 -11.98 19.60 -12.03
C VAL A 13 -10.70 20.31 -11.63
N ARG A 14 -9.73 20.50 -12.55
CA ARG A 14 -8.52 21.30 -12.27
C ARG A 14 -8.84 22.73 -11.87
N GLY A 15 -9.83 23.35 -12.50
CA GLY A 15 -10.30 24.68 -12.11
C GLY A 15 -10.81 24.73 -10.67
N VAL A 16 -11.53 23.69 -10.22
CA VAL A 16 -11.97 23.58 -8.82
C VAL A 16 -10.79 23.43 -7.87
N LEU A 17 -9.85 22.53 -8.16
CA LEU A 17 -8.67 22.31 -7.33
C LEU A 17 -7.86 23.60 -7.12
N LEU A 18 -7.68 24.38 -8.19
CA LEU A 18 -6.99 25.67 -8.13
C LEU A 18 -7.78 26.74 -7.36
N ASP A 19 -9.10 26.82 -7.55
CA ASP A 19 -9.96 27.74 -6.81
C ASP A 19 -9.93 27.46 -5.30
N VAL A 20 -9.98 26.17 -4.91
CA VAL A 20 -9.86 25.74 -3.51
C VAL A 20 -8.52 26.15 -2.92
N TYR A 21 -7.40 25.86 -3.62
CA TYR A 21 -6.08 26.26 -3.14
C TYR A 21 -5.95 27.78 -2.99
N ASN A 22 -6.44 28.55 -3.97
CA ASN A 22 -6.36 30.01 -3.92
C ASN A 22 -7.18 30.63 -2.78
N LYS A 23 -8.28 29.99 -2.37
CA LYS A 23 -9.13 30.48 -1.28
C LYS A 23 -8.66 30.06 0.10
N LEU A 24 -8.18 28.83 0.24
CA LEU A 24 -7.84 28.26 1.55
C LEU A 24 -6.35 28.37 1.89
N GLY A 25 -5.48 28.44 0.89
CA GLY A 25 -4.02 28.35 1.07
C GLY A 25 -3.58 26.98 1.60
N PRO A 26 -2.28 26.78 1.86
CA PRO A 26 -1.74 25.56 2.46
C PRO A 26 -1.94 25.53 4.00
N GLY A 27 -1.71 24.36 4.61
CA GLY A 27 -1.65 24.22 6.08
C GLY A 27 -2.90 23.61 6.75
N LEU A 28 -3.92 23.27 5.96
CA LEU A 28 -5.10 22.55 6.45
C LEU A 28 -4.94 21.02 6.38
N PRO A 29 -5.70 20.25 7.18
CA PRO A 29 -5.84 18.80 7.03
C PRO A 29 -6.35 18.36 5.65
N GLU A 30 -6.02 17.13 5.23
CA GLU A 30 -6.36 16.56 3.92
C GLU A 30 -7.87 16.40 3.70
N ASP A 31 -8.61 16.01 4.74
CA ASP A 31 -10.07 15.90 4.75
C ASP A 31 -10.76 17.24 4.50
N TYR A 32 -10.19 18.36 4.95
CA TYR A 32 -10.76 19.69 4.71
C TYR A 32 -10.67 20.08 3.23
N TYR A 33 -9.56 19.74 2.57
CA TYR A 33 -9.46 19.96 1.11
C TYR A 33 -10.41 19.05 0.35
N ARG A 34 -10.56 17.78 0.76
CA ARG A 34 -11.53 16.87 0.14
C ARG A 34 -12.94 17.46 0.20
N ASP A 35 -13.38 17.91 1.37
CA ASP A 35 -14.72 18.45 1.54
C ASP A 35 -14.90 19.77 0.75
N ALA A 36 -13.88 20.65 0.73
CA ALA A 36 -13.91 21.87 -0.07
C ALA A 36 -13.95 21.60 -1.59
N VAL A 37 -13.21 20.61 -2.07
CA VAL A 37 -13.21 20.20 -3.48
C VAL A 37 -14.56 19.58 -3.83
N ALA A 38 -15.14 18.73 -2.99
CA ALA A 38 -16.48 18.17 -3.19
C ALA A 38 -17.52 19.28 -3.40
N LEU A 39 -17.57 20.26 -2.48
CA LEU A 39 -18.46 21.41 -2.60
C LEU A 39 -18.23 22.21 -3.89
N GLY A 40 -16.95 22.42 -4.27
CA GLY A 40 -16.60 23.14 -5.49
C GLY A 40 -16.95 22.40 -6.78
N LEU A 41 -16.98 21.07 -6.76
CA LEU A 41 -17.44 20.21 -7.85
C LEU A 41 -18.97 20.24 -7.97
N GLU A 42 -19.67 20.06 -6.85
CA GLU A 42 -21.13 20.11 -6.78
C GLU A 42 -21.69 21.47 -7.23
N ALA A 43 -21.07 22.57 -6.80
CA ALA A 43 -21.43 23.92 -7.23
C ALA A 43 -21.29 24.15 -8.74
N ARG A 44 -20.51 23.32 -9.43
CA ARG A 44 -20.37 23.32 -10.90
C ARG A 44 -21.20 22.25 -11.59
N GLY A 45 -22.11 21.60 -10.87
CA GLY A 45 -23.01 20.58 -11.40
C GLY A 45 -22.35 19.24 -11.71
N MET A 46 -21.15 18.97 -11.18
CA MET A 46 -20.48 17.67 -11.33
C MET A 46 -20.89 16.74 -10.21
N ARG A 47 -21.23 15.49 -10.54
CA ARG A 47 -21.50 14.45 -9.53
C ARG A 47 -20.19 13.96 -8.91
N CYS A 48 -20.10 13.95 -7.60
CA CYS A 48 -19.00 13.32 -6.88
C CYS A 48 -19.48 12.55 -5.65
N GLU A 49 -18.81 11.44 -5.34
CA GLU A 49 -18.99 10.67 -4.11
C GLU A 49 -17.68 10.71 -3.32
N ALA A 50 -17.72 11.20 -2.08
CA ALA A 50 -16.56 11.21 -1.20
C ALA A 50 -16.33 9.86 -0.53
N GLU A 51 -15.06 9.49 -0.34
CA GLU A 51 -14.64 8.27 0.36
C GLU A 51 -15.34 6.99 -0.16
N LYS A 52 -15.55 6.90 -1.48
CA LYS A 52 -16.24 5.74 -2.06
C LYS A 52 -15.40 4.47 -1.85
N PRO A 53 -15.94 3.41 -1.22
CA PRO A 53 -15.21 2.18 -0.96
C PRO A 53 -15.11 1.32 -2.22
N PHE A 54 -13.94 0.75 -2.45
CA PHE A 54 -13.66 -0.24 -3.49
C PHE A 54 -12.96 -1.45 -2.89
N GLU A 55 -13.41 -2.62 -3.30
CA GLU A 55 -12.84 -3.89 -2.86
C GLU A 55 -11.55 -4.18 -3.62
N VAL A 56 -10.49 -4.46 -2.88
CA VAL A 56 -9.20 -4.89 -3.46
C VAL A 56 -9.16 -6.40 -3.42
N TYR A 57 -8.97 -7.01 -4.59
CA TYR A 57 -8.85 -8.46 -4.74
C TYR A 57 -7.42 -8.87 -5.08
N TYR A 58 -7.00 -10.01 -4.56
CA TYR A 58 -5.78 -10.71 -4.95
C TYR A 58 -6.13 -12.16 -5.25
N GLU A 59 -5.86 -12.61 -6.47
CA GLU A 59 -6.11 -14.00 -6.88
C GLU A 59 -7.55 -14.48 -6.57
N GLY A 60 -8.53 -13.59 -6.74
CA GLY A 60 -9.95 -13.87 -6.50
C GLY A 60 -10.42 -13.71 -5.05
N GLU A 61 -9.53 -13.50 -4.09
CA GLU A 61 -9.87 -13.28 -2.68
C GLU A 61 -9.79 -11.79 -2.31
N GLN A 62 -10.77 -11.29 -1.53
CA GLN A 62 -10.77 -9.91 -1.06
C GLN A 62 -9.66 -9.70 -0.01
N VAL A 63 -8.74 -8.78 -0.28
CA VAL A 63 -7.59 -8.47 0.58
C VAL A 63 -7.70 -7.11 1.29
N GLY A 64 -8.61 -6.24 0.87
CA GLY A 64 -8.82 -4.98 1.56
C GLY A 64 -9.93 -4.12 0.96
N LEU A 65 -10.13 -2.97 1.58
CA LEU A 65 -10.93 -1.88 1.06
C LEU A 65 -10.01 -0.69 0.82
N TYR A 66 -10.28 0.03 -0.26
CA TYR A 66 -9.71 1.32 -0.53
C TYR A 66 -10.82 2.35 -0.64
N TYR A 67 -10.55 3.56 -0.14
CA TYR A 67 -11.48 4.67 -0.15
C TYR A 67 -10.90 5.74 -1.06
N VAL A 68 -11.55 5.99 -2.20
CA VAL A 68 -11.18 7.08 -3.11
C VAL A 68 -11.60 8.39 -2.45
N ASP A 69 -10.73 9.40 -2.42
CA ASP A 69 -11.08 10.68 -1.79
C ASP A 69 -12.33 11.30 -2.44
N LEU A 70 -12.34 11.39 -3.78
CA LEU A 70 -13.53 11.76 -4.55
C LEU A 70 -13.65 10.94 -5.84
N TRP A 71 -14.78 10.25 -5.98
CA TRP A 71 -15.19 9.53 -7.18
C TRP A 71 -16.08 10.43 -8.05
N VAL A 72 -15.60 10.84 -9.22
CA VAL A 72 -16.24 11.91 -10.01
C VAL A 72 -16.87 11.33 -11.27
N GLU A 73 -18.11 11.78 -11.56
CA GLU A 73 -18.86 11.43 -12.77
C GLU A 73 -18.90 9.93 -13.05
N GLU A 74 -19.27 9.14 -12.05
CA GLU A 74 -19.47 7.69 -12.15
C GLU A 74 -18.21 6.92 -12.61
N GLY A 75 -17.01 7.45 -12.32
CA GLY A 75 -15.73 6.77 -12.58
C GLY A 75 -14.95 7.26 -13.78
N LYS A 76 -15.42 8.32 -14.44
CA LYS A 76 -14.63 9.01 -15.46
C LYS A 76 -13.35 9.60 -14.88
N LEU A 77 -13.35 9.96 -13.60
CA LEU A 77 -12.21 10.54 -12.92
C LEU A 77 -12.23 10.20 -11.43
N LEU A 78 -11.11 9.74 -10.89
CA LEU A 78 -10.89 9.66 -9.45
C LEU A 78 -9.90 10.75 -8.98
N LEU A 79 -10.13 11.31 -7.81
CA LEU A 79 -9.21 12.23 -7.16
C LEU A 79 -8.51 11.56 -5.99
N GLU A 80 -7.20 11.74 -5.94
CA GLU A 80 -6.36 11.43 -4.78
C GLU A 80 -5.72 12.75 -4.34
N LEU A 81 -6.09 13.23 -3.17
CA LEU A 81 -5.65 14.49 -2.61
C LEU A 81 -4.52 14.24 -1.62
N LYS A 82 -3.58 15.18 -1.54
CA LYS A 82 -2.45 15.11 -0.62
C LYS A 82 -2.19 16.45 0.03
N VAL A 83 -1.75 16.39 1.27
CA VAL A 83 -1.11 17.52 1.96
C VAL A 83 0.32 17.13 2.30
N ALA A 84 1.23 17.41 1.36
CA ALA A 84 2.65 17.08 1.47
C ALA A 84 3.53 18.20 0.90
N PRO A 85 4.85 18.22 1.19
CA PRO A 85 5.75 19.20 0.60
C PRO A 85 5.80 19.17 -0.94
N ALA A 86 5.57 18.01 -1.55
CA ALA A 86 5.50 17.82 -3.00
C ALA A 86 4.74 16.53 -3.37
N ILE A 87 4.32 16.38 -4.64
CA ILE A 87 3.84 15.09 -5.15
C ILE A 87 5.02 14.11 -5.30
N GLU A 88 4.97 13.01 -4.57
CA GLU A 88 5.97 11.96 -4.62
C GLU A 88 5.61 10.82 -5.59
N PRO A 89 6.60 10.02 -6.05
CA PRO A 89 6.35 8.82 -6.84
C PRO A 89 5.37 7.83 -6.17
N ILE A 90 5.35 7.76 -4.84
CA ILE A 90 4.41 6.88 -4.12
C ILE A 90 2.95 7.33 -4.30
N HIS A 91 2.67 8.64 -4.32
CA HIS A 91 1.30 9.15 -4.47
C HIS A 91 0.77 8.79 -5.86
N LYS A 92 1.64 8.88 -6.88
CA LYS A 92 1.31 8.44 -8.24
C LYS A 92 1.11 6.93 -8.31
N ALA A 93 1.99 6.15 -7.68
CA ALA A 93 1.86 4.70 -7.60
C ALA A 93 0.56 4.26 -6.94
N GLN A 94 0.18 4.92 -5.85
CA GLN A 94 -1.08 4.72 -5.14
C GLN A 94 -2.27 4.94 -6.08
N ALA A 95 -2.37 6.10 -6.72
CA ALA A 95 -3.44 6.38 -7.69
C ALA A 95 -3.46 5.39 -8.87
N LEU A 96 -2.30 5.00 -9.41
CA LEU A 96 -2.21 3.98 -10.47
C LEU A 96 -2.71 2.61 -10.02
N SER A 97 -2.38 2.18 -8.80
CA SER A 97 -2.86 0.93 -8.24
C SER A 97 -4.38 0.92 -8.07
N TYR A 98 -4.97 2.07 -7.77
CA TYR A 98 -6.42 2.18 -7.67
C TYR A 98 -7.14 2.30 -9.01
N LEU A 99 -6.51 2.89 -10.02
CA LEU A 99 -7.01 2.82 -11.40
C LEU A 99 -7.15 1.36 -11.86
N LYS A 100 -6.26 0.46 -11.43
CA LYS A 100 -6.38 -0.98 -11.72
C LYS A 100 -7.56 -1.65 -11.02
N VAL A 101 -7.98 -1.15 -9.85
CA VAL A 101 -9.03 -1.75 -9.02
C VAL A 101 -10.42 -1.21 -9.36
N THR A 102 -10.52 0.09 -9.63
CA THR A 102 -11.79 0.81 -9.74
C THR A 102 -12.35 0.91 -11.17
N ASP A 103 -11.59 0.45 -12.17
CA ASP A 103 -11.88 0.59 -13.61
C ASP A 103 -12.10 2.05 -14.08
N ALA A 104 -11.68 3.03 -13.26
CA ALA A 104 -11.76 4.44 -13.63
C ALA A 104 -10.86 4.79 -14.83
N ASP A 105 -11.31 5.74 -15.64
CA ASP A 105 -10.62 6.10 -16.88
C ASP A 105 -9.32 6.89 -16.63
N LEU A 106 -9.26 7.67 -15.55
CA LEU A 106 -8.07 8.41 -15.13
C LEU A 106 -8.11 8.83 -13.66
N ALA A 107 -6.93 9.15 -13.11
CA ALA A 107 -6.80 9.81 -11.82
C ALA A 107 -6.18 11.20 -11.96
N LEU A 108 -6.56 12.14 -11.08
CA LEU A 108 -5.75 13.30 -10.77
C LEU A 108 -5.21 13.17 -9.35
N VAL A 109 -3.90 13.36 -9.20
CA VAL A 109 -3.25 13.51 -7.89
C VAL A 109 -3.03 14.99 -7.65
N ALA A 110 -3.63 15.54 -6.61
CA ALA A 110 -3.54 16.96 -6.28
C ALA A 110 -2.87 17.16 -4.92
N ASN A 111 -1.83 18.00 -4.86
CA ASN A 111 -1.17 18.36 -3.61
C ASN A 111 -1.48 19.81 -3.23
N PHE A 112 -1.92 20.00 -1.99
CA PHE A 112 -2.21 21.31 -1.39
C PHE A 112 -1.19 21.74 -0.33
N GLY A 113 -0.20 20.91 -0.01
CA GLY A 113 0.76 21.20 1.06
C GLY A 113 1.96 22.07 0.63
N GLY A 114 2.20 22.19 -0.67
CA GLY A 114 3.31 22.97 -1.23
C GLY A 114 3.03 24.48 -1.31
N PRO A 115 4.02 25.27 -1.77
CA PRO A 115 3.88 26.72 -2.01
C PRO A 115 2.93 27.06 -3.17
N SER A 116 2.51 26.06 -3.93
CA SER A 116 1.48 26.15 -4.98
C SER A 116 0.76 24.81 -5.09
N ALA A 117 -0.48 24.80 -5.59
CA ALA A 117 -1.16 23.55 -5.92
C ALA A 117 -0.43 22.80 -7.05
N GLU A 118 -0.04 21.55 -6.79
CA GLU A 118 0.45 20.64 -7.83
C GLU A 118 -0.68 19.71 -8.26
N ILE A 119 -0.85 19.50 -9.57
CA ILE A 119 -1.89 18.60 -10.10
C ILE A 119 -1.32 17.75 -11.23
N GLU A 120 -1.20 16.46 -10.94
CA GLU A 120 -0.67 15.43 -11.83
C GLU A 120 -1.81 14.59 -12.41
N ARG A 121 -1.71 14.26 -13.70
CA ARG A 121 -2.74 13.51 -14.43
C ARG A 121 -2.24 12.13 -14.81
N LEU A 122 -3.00 11.10 -14.44
CA LEU A 122 -2.66 9.70 -14.65
C LEU A 122 -3.77 9.01 -15.45
N PRO A 123 -3.69 8.95 -16.79
CA PRO A 123 -4.62 8.18 -17.60
C PRO A 123 -4.47 6.68 -17.35
N ASN A 124 -5.59 5.95 -17.32
CA ASN A 124 -5.58 4.50 -17.12
C ASN A 124 -5.27 3.75 -18.42
N PHE A 125 -3.99 3.72 -18.81
CA PHE A 125 -3.52 2.87 -19.91
C PHE A 125 -3.21 1.43 -19.47
N LEU A 126 -3.49 1.09 -18.21
CA LEU A 126 -3.10 -0.17 -17.58
C LEU A 126 -4.14 -1.28 -17.76
N ARG A 127 -5.33 -0.95 -18.31
CA ARG A 127 -6.45 -1.88 -18.50
C ARG A 127 -6.07 -3.14 -19.28
N ASP A 128 -5.12 -3.03 -20.22
CA ASP A 128 -4.85 -4.09 -21.21
C ASP A 128 -3.47 -4.78 -21.06
N ARG A 129 -2.70 -4.51 -20.00
CA ARG A 129 -1.35 -5.09 -19.83
C ARG A 129 -1.21 -5.85 -18.52
N ARG A 130 -1.17 -7.19 -18.62
CA ARG A 130 -0.74 -8.09 -17.55
C ARG A 130 0.48 -8.88 -18.02
N PRO A 131 1.70 -8.32 -17.91
CA PRO A 131 2.90 -9.07 -18.25
C PRO A 131 3.03 -10.31 -17.34
N GLU A 132 3.52 -11.42 -17.90
CA GLU A 132 3.80 -12.63 -17.14
C GLU A 132 4.82 -12.34 -16.02
N PHE A 133 4.59 -12.93 -14.85
CA PHE A 133 5.52 -12.82 -13.73
C PHE A 133 6.76 -13.65 -14.01
N VAL A 134 7.92 -13.00 -14.11
CA VAL A 134 9.22 -13.66 -14.23
C VAL A 134 10.04 -13.35 -12.99
N TRP A 135 10.44 -14.40 -12.26
CA TRP A 135 11.28 -14.30 -11.07
C TRP A 135 12.55 -15.12 -11.24
N GLU A 136 13.69 -14.42 -11.22
CA GLU A 136 15.01 -15.05 -11.17
C GLU A 136 15.47 -15.13 -9.72
N ARG A 137 15.47 -16.34 -9.17
CA ARG A 137 15.96 -16.58 -7.82
C ARG A 137 17.44 -16.21 -7.73
N ARG A 138 17.76 -15.31 -6.81
CA ARG A 138 19.15 -15.02 -6.45
C ARG A 138 19.66 -16.08 -5.47
N PRO A 139 20.93 -16.49 -5.57
CA PRO A 139 21.55 -17.34 -4.56
C PRO A 139 21.44 -16.65 -3.19
N ALA A 140 20.90 -17.36 -2.21
CA ALA A 140 20.91 -16.87 -0.84
C ALA A 140 22.35 -16.91 -0.29
N PRO A 141 22.74 -15.99 0.61
CA PRO A 141 23.98 -16.11 1.36
C PRO A 141 24.08 -17.49 2.02
N THR A 142 25.27 -18.10 1.98
CA THR A 142 25.50 -19.46 2.50
C THR A 142 25.29 -19.59 4.00
N ASP A 143 25.40 -18.48 4.74
CA ASP A 143 25.21 -18.41 6.18
C ASP A 143 23.75 -18.08 6.59
N LEU A 144 22.84 -17.94 5.62
CA LEU A 144 21.45 -17.59 5.90
C LEU A 144 20.66 -18.80 6.41
N LEU A 145 20.19 -18.71 7.65
CA LEU A 145 19.28 -19.69 8.23
C LEU A 145 18.04 -19.89 7.33
N HIS A 146 17.67 -21.14 7.09
CA HIS A 146 16.53 -21.51 6.23
C HIS A 146 16.60 -20.88 4.83
N ALA A 147 17.79 -20.77 4.23
CA ALA A 147 18.03 -20.16 2.91
C ALA A 147 17.02 -20.57 1.83
N GLU A 148 16.61 -21.84 1.80
CA GLU A 148 15.64 -22.31 0.82
C GLU A 148 14.26 -21.67 1.03
N LEU A 149 13.75 -21.74 2.26
CA LEU A 149 12.47 -21.19 2.68
C LEU A 149 12.45 -19.66 2.52
N VAL A 150 13.53 -18.97 2.89
CA VAL A 150 13.64 -17.52 2.67
C VAL A 150 13.52 -17.18 1.19
N GLY A 151 14.16 -17.95 0.31
CA GLY A 151 14.03 -17.76 -1.13
C GLY A 151 12.59 -17.89 -1.64
N ARG A 152 11.84 -18.88 -1.13
CA ARG A 152 10.41 -19.05 -1.46
C ARG A 152 9.55 -17.90 -0.90
N ILE A 153 9.81 -17.43 0.32
CA ILE A 153 9.10 -16.28 0.89
C ILE A 153 9.41 -14.99 0.10
N GLN A 154 10.64 -14.83 -0.37
CA GLN A 154 11.00 -13.70 -1.24
C GLN A 154 10.23 -13.73 -2.55
N GLU A 155 10.18 -14.88 -3.22
CA GLU A 155 9.38 -15.09 -4.42
C GLU A 155 7.91 -14.71 -4.20
N VAL A 156 7.31 -15.19 -3.10
CA VAL A 156 5.94 -14.82 -2.69
C VAL A 156 5.78 -13.30 -2.60
N CYS A 157 6.67 -12.62 -1.89
CA CYS A 157 6.60 -11.15 -1.73
C CYS A 157 6.77 -10.43 -3.09
N HIS A 158 7.66 -10.93 -3.95
CA HIS A 158 7.86 -10.38 -5.29
C HIS A 158 6.64 -10.58 -6.18
N ARG A 159 5.98 -11.73 -6.12
CA ARG A 159 4.74 -11.98 -6.88
C ARG A 159 3.58 -11.11 -6.38
N VAL A 160 3.44 -10.96 -5.06
CA VAL A 160 2.45 -10.05 -4.48
C VAL A 160 2.67 -8.61 -4.98
N HIS A 161 3.91 -8.13 -4.92
CA HIS A 161 4.25 -6.77 -5.40
C HIS A 161 4.08 -6.63 -6.91
N TRP A 162 4.38 -7.66 -7.70
CA TRP A 162 4.18 -7.65 -9.14
C TRP A 162 2.71 -7.44 -9.53
N VAL A 163 1.81 -8.21 -8.91
CA VAL A 163 0.38 -8.19 -9.22
C VAL A 163 -0.26 -6.89 -8.72
N LEU A 164 -0.05 -6.55 -7.45
CA LEU A 164 -0.69 -5.37 -6.85
C LEU A 164 0.00 -4.07 -7.26
N GLY A 165 1.32 -4.07 -7.37
CA GLY A 165 2.12 -2.85 -7.39
C GLY A 165 2.23 -2.20 -6.00
N PRO A 166 2.97 -1.09 -5.90
CA PRO A 166 3.06 -0.28 -4.69
C PRO A 166 1.78 0.57 -4.45
N GLY A 167 1.67 1.17 -3.26
CA GLY A 167 0.63 2.18 -2.96
C GLY A 167 -0.60 1.70 -2.18
N PHE A 168 -0.78 0.39 -1.99
CA PHE A 168 -1.78 -0.11 -1.02
C PHE A 168 -1.31 -0.01 0.44
N LEU A 169 -2.27 -0.08 1.36
CA LEU A 169 -1.99 -0.19 2.79
C LEU A 169 -1.37 -1.55 3.14
N HIS A 170 -0.53 -1.57 4.18
CA HIS A 170 0.24 -2.76 4.58
C HIS A 170 -0.61 -4.03 4.80
N HIS A 171 -1.88 -3.90 5.21
CA HIS A 171 -2.76 -5.04 5.44
C HIS A 171 -3.19 -5.75 4.15
N VAL A 172 -3.23 -5.03 3.03
CA VAL A 172 -3.51 -5.60 1.69
C VAL A 172 -2.37 -6.55 1.31
N TYR A 173 -1.11 -6.07 1.41
CA TYR A 173 0.05 -6.92 1.15
C TYR A 173 0.13 -8.10 2.10
N ARG A 174 -0.17 -7.91 3.39
CA ARG A 174 -0.19 -9.01 4.37
C ARG A 174 -1.16 -10.13 3.95
N ARG A 175 -2.39 -9.76 3.58
CA ARG A 175 -3.42 -10.72 3.16
C ARG A 175 -3.06 -11.37 1.84
N ALA A 176 -2.56 -10.60 0.87
CA ALA A 176 -2.06 -11.13 -0.39
C ALA A 176 -0.89 -12.10 -0.19
N SER A 177 0.07 -11.80 0.69
CA SER A 177 1.16 -12.70 1.05
C SER A 177 0.66 -14.01 1.68
N MET A 178 -0.35 -13.97 2.53
CA MET A 178 -0.97 -15.18 3.10
C MET A 178 -1.62 -16.06 2.00
N ILE A 179 -2.32 -15.45 1.06
CA ILE A 179 -2.90 -16.16 -0.10
C ILE A 179 -1.79 -16.79 -0.94
N GLU A 180 -0.74 -16.02 -1.22
CA GLU A 180 0.35 -16.45 -2.08
C GLU A 180 1.24 -17.52 -1.42
N LEU A 181 1.43 -17.47 -0.09
CA LEU A 181 2.04 -18.56 0.68
C LEU A 181 1.25 -19.87 0.53
N ARG A 182 -0.08 -19.81 0.69
CA ARG A 182 -0.97 -20.98 0.54
C ARG A 182 -0.86 -21.57 -0.87
N ARG A 183 -0.87 -20.72 -1.90
CA ARG A 183 -0.71 -21.12 -3.30
C ARG A 183 0.66 -21.73 -3.59
N ALA A 184 1.70 -21.25 -2.91
CA ALA A 184 3.05 -21.78 -3.01
C ALA A 184 3.25 -23.09 -2.21
N GLY A 185 2.22 -23.60 -1.52
CA GLY A 185 2.33 -24.79 -0.65
C GLY A 185 3.27 -24.55 0.53
N LEU A 186 3.19 -23.37 1.15
CA LEU A 186 3.89 -23.02 2.39
C LEU A 186 2.87 -22.87 3.51
N ASP A 187 3.03 -23.69 4.56
CA ASP A 187 2.21 -23.59 5.75
C ASP A 187 2.55 -22.31 6.52
N TYR A 188 1.52 -21.68 7.08
CA TYR A 188 1.72 -20.50 7.91
C TYR A 188 0.67 -20.35 9.01
N GLU A 189 1.07 -19.68 10.10
CA GLU A 189 0.19 -19.21 11.15
C GLU A 189 0.17 -17.68 11.17
N TYR A 190 -1.02 -17.08 11.33
CA TYR A 190 -1.14 -15.63 11.47
C TYR A 190 -1.25 -15.19 12.93
N VAL A 191 -0.12 -14.78 13.51
CA VAL A 191 -0.02 -14.32 14.89
C VAL A 191 -0.47 -12.86 14.98
N LYS A 192 -1.78 -12.67 15.20
CA LYS A 192 -2.40 -11.34 15.34
C LYS A 192 -1.85 -10.61 16.57
N ARG A 193 -1.83 -11.28 17.71
CA ARG A 193 -1.44 -10.74 19.01
C ARG A 193 -0.63 -11.76 19.79
N LEU A 194 0.27 -11.26 20.64
CA LEU A 194 1.02 -12.07 21.59
C LEU A 194 0.64 -11.68 23.02
N PRO A 195 0.49 -12.65 23.94
CA PRO A 195 0.31 -12.33 25.35
C PRO A 195 1.57 -11.62 25.87
N VAL A 196 1.35 -10.68 26.78
CA VAL A 196 2.40 -10.01 27.54
C VAL A 196 2.22 -10.44 28.98
N GLU A 197 3.21 -11.16 29.50
CA GLU A 197 3.16 -11.73 30.84
C GLU A 197 4.31 -11.21 31.70
N TYR A 198 4.04 -11.08 33.00
CA TYR A 198 5.05 -10.78 34.00
C TYR A 198 4.84 -11.69 35.20
N LEU A 199 5.88 -12.42 35.59
CA LEU A 199 5.83 -13.42 36.67
C LEU A 199 4.67 -14.43 36.52
N GLY A 200 4.36 -14.83 35.28
CA GLY A 200 3.26 -15.76 34.97
C GLY A 200 1.86 -15.13 34.98
N HIS A 201 1.74 -13.82 35.19
CA HIS A 201 0.46 -13.10 35.11
C HIS A 201 0.31 -12.40 33.76
N LEU A 202 -0.82 -12.66 33.09
CA LEU A 202 -1.20 -11.96 31.86
C LEU A 202 -1.49 -10.48 32.15
N LEU A 203 -0.65 -9.60 31.61
CA LEU A 203 -0.83 -8.15 31.69
C LEU A 203 -1.68 -7.60 30.54
N GLY A 204 -1.69 -8.29 29.39
CA GLY A 204 -2.45 -7.88 28.22
C GLY A 204 -1.92 -8.52 26.93
N TYR A 205 -2.23 -7.90 25.80
CA TYR A 205 -1.85 -8.40 24.48
C TYR A 205 -1.13 -7.34 23.66
N ARG A 206 -0.06 -7.75 22.98
CA ARG A 206 0.68 -6.94 22.01
C ARG A 206 0.22 -7.26 20.60
N ASP A 207 -0.28 -6.25 19.89
CA ASP A 207 -0.53 -6.32 18.44
C ASP A 207 0.77 -6.64 17.70
N THR A 208 0.79 -7.77 16.99
CA THR A 208 2.00 -8.35 16.38
C THR A 208 1.83 -8.42 14.86
N ARG A 209 0.70 -8.98 14.40
CA ARG A 209 0.36 -9.15 12.97
C ARG A 209 1.49 -9.80 12.15
N LEU A 210 2.20 -10.76 12.73
CA LEU A 210 3.29 -11.51 12.09
C LEU A 210 2.74 -12.77 11.40
N ILE A 211 3.28 -13.10 10.22
CA ILE A 211 3.00 -14.38 9.55
C ILE A 211 4.15 -15.34 9.90
N LEU A 212 3.89 -16.39 10.65
CA LEU A 212 4.86 -17.43 10.96
C LEU A 212 4.83 -18.48 9.86
N VAL A 213 5.87 -18.55 9.03
CA VAL A 213 5.95 -19.47 7.89
C VAL A 213 6.72 -20.73 8.31
N GLU A 214 6.12 -21.91 8.09
CA GLU A 214 6.68 -23.23 8.39
C GLU A 214 7.16 -23.41 9.85
N GLY A 215 6.62 -22.61 10.79
CA GLY A 215 7.09 -22.57 12.17
C GLY A 215 8.54 -22.08 12.35
N LYS A 216 9.17 -21.56 11.28
CA LYS A 216 10.62 -21.31 11.21
C LYS A 216 11.00 -19.85 10.97
N VAL A 217 10.21 -19.14 10.17
CA VAL A 217 10.54 -17.77 9.74
C VAL A 217 9.36 -16.84 9.96
N GLY A 218 9.56 -15.76 10.71
CA GLY A 218 8.55 -14.72 10.88
C GLY A 218 8.56 -13.69 9.76
N LEU A 219 7.48 -13.54 9.00
CA LEU A 219 7.32 -12.53 7.96
C LEU A 219 6.49 -11.33 8.47
N ALA A 220 7.11 -10.16 8.51
CA ALA A 220 6.47 -8.88 8.81
C ALA A 220 6.34 -8.03 7.53
N THR A 221 5.12 -7.61 7.21
CA THR A 221 4.81 -6.85 5.98
C THR A 221 4.57 -5.37 6.27
N PHE A 222 5.19 -4.48 5.50
CA PHE A 222 5.12 -3.04 5.64
C PHE A 222 4.87 -2.35 4.28
N ALA A 223 4.41 -1.10 4.35
CA ALA A 223 4.29 -0.21 3.20
C ALA A 223 4.72 1.20 3.62
N LEU A 224 6.00 1.33 4.00
CA LEU A 224 6.57 2.53 4.62
C LEU A 224 7.73 3.08 3.78
N ARG A 225 7.91 4.40 3.78
CA ARG A 225 8.98 5.06 3.02
C ARG A 225 10.38 4.57 3.41
N SER A 226 10.57 4.30 4.70
CA SER A 226 11.76 3.68 5.25
C SER A 226 11.38 2.73 6.38
N THR A 227 12.25 1.75 6.61
CA THR A 227 12.25 0.93 7.82
C THR A 227 13.33 1.46 8.76
N ASP A 228 12.99 1.72 10.02
CA ASP A 228 13.91 2.22 11.02
C ASP A 228 14.33 1.13 12.03
N ALA A 229 15.31 1.46 12.89
CA ALA A 229 15.79 0.57 13.94
C ALA A 229 14.70 0.21 14.97
N ALA A 230 13.66 1.04 15.12
CA ALA A 230 12.56 0.78 16.04
C ALA A 230 11.63 -0.32 15.52
N LEU A 231 11.39 -0.39 14.20
CA LEU A 231 10.66 -1.48 13.56
C LEU A 231 11.44 -2.80 13.66
N GLU A 232 12.74 -2.76 13.38
CA GLU A 232 13.60 -3.93 13.52
C GLU A 232 13.65 -4.42 14.98
N GLY A 233 13.82 -3.52 15.95
CA GLY A 233 13.82 -3.83 17.38
C GLY A 233 12.50 -4.46 17.85
N ARG A 234 11.36 -3.96 17.34
CA ARG A 234 10.04 -4.56 17.58
C ARG A 234 9.95 -5.98 17.03
N LEU A 235 10.40 -6.20 15.79
CA LEU A 235 10.43 -7.55 15.21
C LEU A 235 11.33 -8.48 16.03
N LYS A 236 12.55 -8.06 16.39
CA LYS A 236 13.45 -8.85 17.24
C LYS A 236 12.83 -9.22 18.59
N SER A 237 12.06 -8.32 19.20
CA SER A 237 11.34 -8.62 20.44
C SER A 237 10.25 -9.68 20.23
N ILE A 238 9.49 -9.56 19.14
CA ILE A 238 8.45 -10.55 18.76
C ILE A 238 9.06 -11.92 18.50
N LEU A 239 10.14 -11.98 17.72
CA LEU A 239 10.84 -13.22 17.37
C LEU A 239 11.36 -13.95 18.62
N ARG A 240 11.89 -13.22 19.62
CA ARG A 240 12.28 -13.81 20.92
C ARG A 240 11.10 -14.44 21.66
N CYS A 241 9.96 -13.75 21.73
CA CYS A 241 8.76 -14.31 22.36
C CYS A 241 8.26 -15.58 21.65
N LEU A 242 8.46 -15.67 20.34
CA LEU A 242 8.09 -16.81 19.51
C LEU A 242 9.19 -17.88 19.40
N GLN A 243 10.34 -17.69 20.06
CA GLN A 243 11.51 -18.57 19.96
C GLN A 243 12.01 -18.78 18.52
N LEU A 244 11.91 -17.75 17.68
CA LEU A 244 12.37 -17.76 16.30
C LEU A 244 13.72 -17.07 16.17
N ALA A 245 14.66 -17.71 15.47
CA ALA A 245 15.98 -17.15 15.19
C ALA A 245 15.99 -16.18 14.00
N LEU A 246 14.96 -16.23 13.14
CA LEU A 246 14.91 -15.46 11.90
C LEU A 246 13.52 -14.88 11.62
N GLY A 247 13.50 -13.61 11.24
CA GLY A 247 12.36 -12.99 10.57
C GLY A 247 12.77 -12.25 9.30
N LEU A 248 11.78 -11.87 8.50
CA LEU A 248 11.91 -11.09 7.28
C LEU A 248 11.03 -9.85 7.39
N MET A 249 11.62 -8.67 7.19
CA MET A 249 10.90 -7.41 7.03
C MET A 249 10.68 -7.14 5.55
N ALA A 250 9.47 -7.41 5.06
CA ALA A 250 9.07 -7.16 3.68
C ALA A 250 8.35 -5.82 3.55
N ASN A 251 8.99 -4.84 2.91
CA ASN A 251 8.45 -3.51 2.66
C ASN A 251 8.07 -3.33 1.18
N PHE A 252 6.78 -3.09 0.92
CA PHE A 252 6.18 -3.02 -0.41
C PHE A 252 6.09 -1.59 -0.99
N TYR A 253 6.67 -0.59 -0.32
CA TYR A 253 6.57 0.82 -0.72
C TYR A 253 7.30 1.15 -2.04
N GLY A 254 8.45 0.51 -2.30
CA GLY A 254 9.31 0.84 -3.43
C GLY A 254 8.81 0.33 -4.79
N LYS A 255 9.57 0.63 -5.85
CA LYS A 255 9.40 0.02 -7.19
C LYS A 255 9.58 -1.50 -7.19
N ARG A 256 10.23 -2.04 -6.16
CA ARG A 256 10.38 -3.46 -5.84
C ARG A 256 10.21 -3.61 -4.33
N PRO A 257 9.74 -4.76 -3.83
CA PRO A 257 9.71 -4.98 -2.40
C PRO A 257 11.14 -5.08 -1.87
N SER A 258 11.40 -4.45 -0.73
CA SER A 258 12.63 -4.62 0.04
C SER A 258 12.39 -5.69 1.10
N ILE A 259 13.22 -6.73 1.13
CA ILE A 259 13.03 -7.86 2.05
C ILE A 259 14.32 -8.06 2.82
N ILE A 260 14.30 -7.62 4.08
CA ILE A 260 15.50 -7.58 4.93
C ILE A 260 15.41 -8.71 5.96
N PRO A 261 16.39 -9.64 5.99
CA PRO A 261 16.49 -10.62 7.05
C PRO A 261 16.85 -9.98 8.39
N THR A 262 16.15 -10.37 9.45
CA THR A 262 16.38 -9.93 10.83
C THR A 262 16.68 -11.16 11.68
N ARG A 263 17.94 -11.27 12.13
CA ARG A 263 18.39 -12.36 12.99
C ARG A 263 18.28 -11.98 14.46
N VAL A 264 18.00 -12.98 15.29
CA VAL A 264 18.06 -12.91 16.74
C VAL A 264 18.95 -14.06 17.21
N GLN A 265 19.86 -13.79 18.14
CA GLN A 265 20.56 -14.88 18.84
C GLN A 265 19.52 -15.66 19.64
N ALA A 266 19.41 -16.96 19.39
CA ALA A 266 18.65 -17.83 20.28
C ALA A 266 19.28 -17.70 21.68
N GLY A 267 18.47 -17.27 22.65
CA GLY A 267 18.86 -17.24 24.06
C GLY A 267 18.86 -18.64 24.65
#